data_AF-A0A6N8ELQ4-F1
#
_entry.id   AF-A0A6N8ELQ4-F1
#
_cell.length_a   1.000
_cell.length_b   1.000
_cell.length_c   1.000
_cell.angle_alpha   90.00
_cell.angle_beta   90.00
_cell.angle_gamma   90.00
#
_symmetry.space_group_name_H-M   'P 1'
#
loop_
_entity.id
_entity.type
_entity.pdbx_description
1 polymer ?
#
loop_
_entity_poly.entity_id
_entity_poly.type
_entity_poly.pdbx_seq_one_letter_code
_entity_poly.pdbx_strand_id
1 'polypeptide(L)'
;MINQQRDVSIDVLRILCCLMVIAIHATPEYESYITLGAARADEIRGLLVQAFVRGGLPIFFMISGMYILNSEQENLHAFYKKRLLRIIVPFLVFSGLHFFILGYRDPNANLLSLTWGFISGLNSPSALGPHFWFIYSIIGLYLISPLVSLLLKSIDSSMAWKVILGLLVIKAYNLYSISGVTGIAIPDIDVWLLYFLIGGLLVRIKPPSILLSLAILSTSIK
;
A
#
# COMPACT_ATOMS: atom_id res chain seq x y z
N MET A 1 22.94 6.63 -3.59
CA MET A 1 22.89 5.60 -2.53
C MET A 1 22.14 6.19 -1.35
N ILE A 2 21.03 5.61 -0.91
CA ILE A 2 20.38 6.04 0.34
C ILE A 2 21.35 5.65 1.46
N ASN A 3 21.91 6.62 2.16
CA ASN A 3 22.81 6.40 3.28
C ASN A 3 22.09 5.50 4.30
N GLN A 4 22.74 4.45 4.83
CA GLN A 4 22.14 3.51 5.79
C GLN A 4 21.92 4.11 7.19
N GLN A 5 21.80 5.44 7.28
CA GLN A 5 21.37 6.11 8.49
C GLN A 5 19.84 6.05 8.56
N ARG A 6 19.36 5.65 9.73
CA ARG A 6 17.94 5.58 10.04
C ARG A 6 17.31 6.98 9.94
N ASP A 7 16.33 7.14 9.06
CA ASP A 7 15.55 8.37 8.94
C ASP A 7 14.35 8.33 9.91
N VAL A 8 14.45 9.10 10.98
CA VAL A 8 13.41 9.18 12.02
C VAL A 8 12.10 9.73 11.45
N SER A 9 12.15 10.62 10.46
CA SER A 9 10.96 11.24 9.86
C SER A 9 10.11 10.18 9.15
N ILE A 10 10.76 9.27 8.44
CA ILE A 10 10.07 8.17 7.76
C ILE A 10 9.53 7.14 8.75
N ASP A 11 10.22 6.91 9.87
CA ASP A 11 9.69 6.04 10.93
C ASP A 11 8.45 6.64 11.60
N VAL A 12 8.44 7.94 11.89
CA VAL A 12 7.25 8.64 12.39
C VAL A 12 6.12 8.55 11.36
N LEU A 13 6.41 8.77 10.08
CA LEU A 13 5.41 8.66 9.03
C LEU A 13 4.82 7.24 8.93
N ARG A 14 5.64 6.20 9.08
CA ARG A 14 5.16 4.81 9.14
C ARG A 14 4.25 4.57 10.34
N ILE A 15 4.60 5.09 11.52
CA ILE A 15 3.76 4.98 12.72
C ILE A 15 2.41 5.65 12.46
N LEU A 16 2.40 6.86 11.91
CA LEU A 16 1.18 7.57 11.54
C LEU A 16 0.34 6.76 10.53
N CYS A 17 0.96 6.19 9.51
CA CYS A 17 0.26 5.33 8.54
C CYS A 17 -0.37 4.11 9.23
N CYS A 18 0.34 3.45 10.16
CA CYS A 18 -0.22 2.33 10.92
C CYS A 18 -1.45 2.76 11.74
N LEU A 19 -1.39 3.91 12.42
CA LEU A 19 -2.52 4.45 13.18
C LEU A 19 -3.71 4.75 12.26
N MET A 20 -3.45 5.32 11.08
CA MET A 20 -4.47 5.61 10.08
C MET A 20 -5.12 4.31 9.55
N VAL A 21 -4.35 3.26 9.30
CA VAL A 21 -4.89 1.95 8.87
C VAL A 21 -5.79 1.34 9.94
N ILE A 22 -5.41 1.45 11.22
CA ILE A 22 -6.28 1.04 12.34
C ILE A 22 -7.56 1.89 12.35
N ALA A 23 -7.43 3.21 12.16
CA ALA A 23 -8.55 4.14 12.17
C ALA A 23 -9.56 3.90 11.04
N ILE A 24 -9.13 3.42 9.86
CA ILE A 24 -10.04 2.99 8.77
C ILE A 24 -11.04 1.94 9.28
N HIS A 25 -10.60 1.02 10.14
CA HIS A 25 -11.42 -0.06 10.66
C HIS A 25 -12.14 0.27 11.98
N ALA A 26 -11.71 1.34 12.66
CA ALA A 26 -12.36 1.86 13.86
C ALA A 26 -13.46 2.90 13.54
N THR A 27 -13.55 3.36 12.30
CA THR A 27 -14.53 4.38 11.87
C THR A 27 -15.55 3.78 10.92
N PRO A 28 -16.86 4.09 11.07
CA PRO A 28 -17.88 3.62 10.12
C PRO A 28 -17.59 4.11 8.71
N GLU A 29 -17.92 3.28 7.72
CA GLU A 29 -17.82 3.70 6.32
C GLU A 29 -18.87 4.77 5.99
N TYR A 30 -18.58 5.61 5.00
CA TYR A 30 -19.50 6.67 4.57
C TYR A 30 -20.89 6.13 4.23
N GLU A 31 -20.95 4.96 3.59
CA GLU A 31 -22.20 4.28 3.24
C GLU A 31 -23.07 4.01 4.46
N SER A 32 -22.49 3.64 5.61
CA SER A 32 -23.24 3.40 6.84
C SER A 32 -23.99 4.64 7.33
N TYR A 33 -23.43 5.84 7.15
CA TYR A 33 -24.12 7.09 7.52
C TYR A 33 -25.33 7.36 6.62
N ILE A 34 -25.21 7.04 5.33
CA ILE A 34 -26.31 7.18 4.35
C ILE A 34 -27.42 6.17 4.65
N THR A 35 -27.08 4.89 4.83
CA THR A 35 -28.06 3.83 5.06
C THR A 35 -28.83 4.02 6.38
N LEU A 36 -28.20 4.60 7.39
CA LEU A 36 -28.83 4.88 8.69
C LEU A 36 -29.60 6.22 8.74
N GLY A 37 -29.62 6.99 7.65
CA GLY A 37 -30.31 8.29 7.59
C GLY A 37 -29.71 9.32 8.56
N ALA A 38 -28.39 9.33 8.71
CA ALA A 38 -27.69 10.28 9.56
C ALA A 38 -27.90 11.72 9.09
N ALA A 39 -27.67 12.70 9.97
CA ALA A 39 -27.71 14.10 9.56
C ALA A 39 -26.62 14.39 8.51
N ARG A 40 -26.90 15.28 7.56
CA ARG A 40 -25.96 15.66 6.50
C ARG A 40 -24.59 16.10 7.03
N ALA A 41 -24.56 16.76 8.19
CA ALA A 41 -23.31 17.16 8.84
C ALA A 41 -22.45 15.95 9.24
N ASP A 42 -23.08 14.87 9.72
CA ASP A 42 -22.39 13.66 10.15
C ASP A 42 -21.92 12.82 8.96
N GLU A 43 -22.69 12.78 7.88
CA GLU A 43 -22.24 12.19 6.59
C GLU A 43 -20.95 12.87 6.09
N ILE A 44 -20.91 14.20 6.08
CA ILE A 44 -19.75 14.97 5.63
C ILE A 44 -18.56 14.73 6.56
N ARG A 45 -18.77 14.72 7.88
CA ARG A 45 -17.72 14.40 8.86
C ARG A 45 -17.17 12.99 8.61
N GLY A 46 -18.04 12.01 8.43
CA GLY A 46 -17.67 10.62 8.13
C GLY A 46 -16.85 10.50 6.86
N LEU A 47 -17.27 11.20 5.79
CA LEU A 47 -16.52 11.25 4.53
C LEU A 47 -15.12 11.85 4.71
N LEU A 48 -15.00 12.99 5.40
CA LEU A 48 -13.72 13.66 5.61
C LEU A 48 -12.77 12.81 6.46
N VAL A 49 -13.29 12.19 7.53
CA VAL A 49 -12.51 11.28 8.38
C VAL A 49 -12.03 10.09 7.55
N GLN A 50 -12.93 9.41 6.83
CA GLN A 50 -12.59 8.27 5.98
C GLN A 50 -11.56 8.63 4.90
N ALA A 51 -11.72 9.77 4.22
CA ALA A 51 -10.77 10.26 3.22
C ALA A 51 -9.38 10.50 3.82
N PHE A 52 -9.33 11.11 5.01
CA PHE A 52 -8.08 11.35 5.71
C PHE A 52 -7.40 10.05 6.10
N VAL A 53 -8.07 9.16 6.84
CA VAL A 53 -7.45 7.91 7.35
C VAL A 53 -7.07 6.95 6.23
N ARG A 54 -7.81 6.92 5.11
CA ARG A 54 -7.45 6.11 3.93
C ARG A 54 -6.15 6.56 3.26
N GLY A 55 -5.72 7.80 3.48
CA GLY A 55 -4.42 8.31 3.02
C GLY A 55 -3.21 7.55 3.57
N GLY A 56 -3.35 6.84 4.69
CA GLY A 56 -2.28 6.04 5.28
C GLY A 56 -1.83 4.88 4.39
N LEU A 57 -2.77 4.23 3.68
CA LEU A 57 -2.51 3.10 2.79
C LEU A 57 -1.55 3.45 1.64
N PRO A 58 -1.85 4.43 0.75
CA PRO A 58 -0.98 4.77 -0.37
C PRO A 58 0.39 5.25 0.10
N ILE A 59 0.46 6.00 1.21
CA ILE A 59 1.73 6.44 1.79
C ILE A 59 2.56 5.24 2.26
N PHE A 60 1.94 4.25 2.89
CA PHE A 60 2.64 3.04 3.30
C PHE A 60 3.21 2.25 2.10
N PHE A 61 2.46 2.12 1.01
CA PHE A 61 2.97 1.51 -0.23
C PHE A 61 4.13 2.31 -0.84
N MET A 62 4.03 3.64 -0.88
CA MET A 62 5.13 4.52 -1.33
C MET A 62 6.39 4.32 -0.48
N ILE A 63 6.28 4.35 0.85
CA ILE A 63 7.42 4.11 1.74
C ILE A 63 8.01 2.71 1.52
N SER A 64 7.17 1.69 1.32
CA SER A 64 7.64 0.33 1.03
C SER A 64 8.45 0.27 -0.27
N GLY A 65 7.94 0.89 -1.33
CA GLY A 65 8.62 0.98 -2.62
C GLY A 65 9.93 1.76 -2.55
N MET A 66 9.93 2.86 -1.80
CA MET A 66 11.10 3.70 -1.56
C MET A 66 12.31 2.88 -1.07
N TYR A 67 12.13 2.05 -0.05
CA TYR A 67 13.22 1.26 0.52
C TYR A 67 13.53 0.00 -0.29
N ILE A 68 12.52 -0.65 -0.86
CA ILE A 68 12.72 -1.94 -1.50
C ILE A 68 13.36 -1.76 -2.88
N LEU A 69 12.83 -0.83 -3.66
CA LEU A 69 13.27 -0.59 -5.04
C LEU A 69 14.63 0.09 -5.14
N ASN A 70 15.11 0.66 -4.03
CA ASN A 70 16.41 1.30 -3.91
C ASN A 70 17.37 0.53 -2.97
N SER A 71 17.01 -0.68 -2.55
CA SER A 71 17.92 -1.56 -1.80
C SER A 71 18.87 -2.29 -2.74
N GLU A 72 20.12 -2.47 -2.33
CA GLU A 72 21.07 -3.31 -3.04
C GLU A 72 20.66 -4.77 -2.90
N GLN A 73 20.58 -5.45 -4.04
CA GLN A 73 20.10 -6.83 -4.13
C GLN A 73 21.24 -7.72 -4.61
N GLU A 74 22.12 -8.08 -3.69
CA GLU A 74 23.26 -8.95 -4.00
C GLU A 74 22.85 -10.43 -4.07
N ASN A 75 21.84 -10.83 -3.29
CA ASN A 75 21.36 -12.22 -3.24
C ASN A 75 19.82 -12.29 -3.15
N LEU A 76 19.19 -12.84 -4.19
CA LEU A 76 17.72 -12.97 -4.29
C LEU A 76 17.13 -13.88 -3.21
N HIS A 77 17.79 -15.00 -2.90
CA HIS A 77 17.30 -15.91 -1.87
C HIS A 77 17.31 -15.25 -0.49
N ALA A 78 18.41 -14.57 -0.14
CA ALA A 78 18.51 -13.83 1.11
C ALA A 78 17.47 -12.69 1.18
N PHE A 79 17.24 -11.99 0.06
CA PHE A 79 16.24 -10.94 -0.06
C PHE A 79 14.83 -11.46 0.26
N TYR A 80 14.39 -12.54 -0.41
CA TYR A 80 13.05 -13.10 -0.20
C TYR A 80 12.90 -13.72 1.18
N LYS A 81 13.85 -14.55 1.63
CA LYS A 81 13.77 -15.22 2.93
C LYS A 81 13.60 -14.21 4.07
N LYS A 82 14.40 -13.14 4.09
CA LYS A 82 14.35 -12.13 5.15
C LYS A 82 13.03 -11.36 5.17
N ARG A 83 12.48 -11.02 4.00
CA ARG A 83 11.31 -10.14 3.89
C ARG A 83 9.99 -10.91 3.95
N LEU A 84 9.88 -12.01 3.21
CA LEU A 84 8.65 -12.80 3.16
C LEU A 84 8.39 -13.50 4.49
N LEU A 85 9.40 -14.07 5.17
CA LEU A 85 9.16 -14.70 6.48
C LEU A 85 8.63 -13.71 7.52
N ARG A 86 9.11 -12.46 7.50
CA ARG A 86 8.64 -11.41 8.42
C ARG A 86 7.18 -11.02 8.20
N ILE A 87 6.62 -11.32 7.03
CA ILE A 87 5.23 -10.99 6.66
C ILE A 87 4.35 -12.22 6.76
N ILE A 88 4.74 -13.32 6.12
CA ILE A 88 3.98 -14.56 6.02
C ILE A 88 3.80 -15.20 7.39
N VAL A 89 4.83 -15.21 8.25
CA VAL A 89 4.71 -15.87 9.57
C VAL A 89 3.66 -15.16 10.45
N PRO A 90 3.74 -13.83 10.69
CA PRO A 90 2.68 -13.15 11.43
C PRO A 90 1.32 -13.28 10.74
N PHE A 91 1.26 -13.18 9.41
CA PHE A 91 0.02 -13.31 8.67
C PHE A 91 -0.66 -14.65 8.91
N LEU A 92 0.04 -15.78 8.79
CA LEU A 92 -0.53 -17.11 9.02
C LEU A 92 -0.99 -17.29 10.47
N VAL A 93 -0.23 -16.76 11.43
CA VAL A 93 -0.62 -16.80 12.85
C VAL A 93 -1.90 -16.01 13.09
N PHE A 94 -1.96 -14.75 12.68
CA PHE A 94 -3.11 -13.88 12.96
C PHE A 94 -4.34 -14.22 12.13
N SER A 95 -4.18 -14.63 10.86
CA SER A 95 -5.29 -15.08 10.03
C SER A 95 -5.85 -16.41 10.52
N GLY A 96 -4.99 -17.32 11.01
CA GLY A 96 -5.41 -18.54 11.69
C GLY A 96 -6.22 -18.22 12.95
N LEU A 97 -5.66 -17.39 13.85
CA LEU A 97 -6.38 -16.95 15.06
C LEU A 97 -7.73 -16.32 14.73
N HIS A 98 -7.79 -15.42 13.75
CA HIS A 98 -9.03 -14.78 13.32
C HIS A 98 -10.05 -15.82 12.79
N PHE A 99 -9.61 -16.74 11.93
CA PHE A 99 -10.46 -17.79 11.37
C PHE A 99 -11.04 -18.71 12.45
N PHE A 100 -10.19 -19.21 13.37
CA PHE A 100 -10.60 -20.18 14.38
C PHE A 100 -11.40 -19.57 15.53
N ILE A 101 -11.18 -18.29 15.87
CA ILE A 101 -11.87 -17.63 16.99
C ILE A 101 -13.16 -16.95 16.52
N LEU A 102 -13.14 -16.26 15.36
CA LEU A 102 -14.23 -15.40 14.93
C LEU A 102 -14.98 -15.92 13.69
N GLY A 103 -14.30 -16.62 12.79
CA GLY A 103 -14.80 -16.92 11.45
C GLY A 103 -15.55 -18.25 11.30
N TYR A 104 -15.17 -19.29 12.04
CA TYR A 104 -15.76 -20.63 11.85
C TYR A 104 -16.76 -20.95 12.96
N ARG A 105 -18.05 -20.98 12.61
CA ARG A 105 -19.19 -21.24 13.53
C ARG A 105 -20.01 -22.46 13.12
N ASP A 106 -19.37 -23.48 12.56
CA ASP A 106 -20.04 -24.75 12.29
C ASP A 106 -20.03 -25.61 13.56
N PRO A 107 -21.19 -25.95 14.15
CA PRO A 107 -21.28 -26.81 15.33
C PRO A 107 -20.80 -28.25 15.06
N ASN A 108 -20.75 -28.69 13.80
CA ASN A 108 -20.34 -30.04 13.39
C ASN A 108 -18.91 -30.07 12.83
N ALA A 109 -18.14 -29.02 13.08
CA ALA A 109 -16.74 -28.91 12.69
C ALA A 109 -15.92 -30.14 13.11
N ASN A 110 -15.16 -30.70 12.18
CA ASN A 110 -14.06 -31.61 12.51
C ASN A 110 -12.72 -30.99 12.07
N LEU A 111 -11.61 -31.57 12.51
CA LEU A 111 -10.27 -31.03 12.20
C LEU A 111 -10.02 -30.91 10.69
N LEU A 112 -10.57 -31.83 9.89
CA LEU A 112 -10.40 -31.83 8.44
C LEU A 112 -11.21 -30.69 7.79
N SER A 113 -12.46 -30.47 8.20
CA SER A 113 -13.30 -29.39 7.67
C SER A 113 -12.76 -28.02 8.07
N LEU A 114 -12.19 -27.91 9.27
CA LEU A 114 -11.52 -26.71 9.78
C LEU A 114 -10.26 -26.37 8.98
N THR A 115 -9.38 -27.35 8.76
CA THR A 115 -8.15 -27.12 8.00
C THR A 115 -8.44 -26.81 6.53
N TRP A 116 -9.39 -27.51 5.90
CA TRP A 116 -9.81 -27.20 4.54
C TRP A 116 -10.48 -25.84 4.42
N GLY A 117 -11.32 -25.48 5.39
CA GLY A 117 -11.95 -24.15 5.48
C GLY A 117 -10.90 -23.04 5.55
N PHE A 118 -9.86 -23.21 6.36
CA PHE A 118 -8.77 -22.23 6.44
C PHE A 118 -7.98 -22.14 5.14
N ILE A 119 -7.57 -23.27 4.56
CA ILE A 119 -6.81 -23.33 3.30
C ILE A 119 -7.60 -22.71 2.14
N SER A 120 -8.89 -23.03 2.04
CA SER A 120 -9.77 -22.44 1.03
C SER A 120 -9.94 -20.94 1.24
N GLY A 121 -10.03 -20.48 2.49
CA GLY A 121 -10.05 -19.07 2.85
C GLY A 121 -8.78 -18.32 2.46
N LEU A 122 -7.60 -18.96 2.51
CA LEU A 122 -6.34 -18.36 2.05
C LEU A 122 -6.33 -18.04 0.55
N ASN A 123 -7.20 -18.66 -0.26
CA ASN A 123 -7.30 -18.35 -1.68
C ASN A 123 -8.08 -17.05 -1.98
N SER A 124 -8.70 -16.44 -0.96
CA SER A 124 -9.43 -15.19 -1.11
C SER A 124 -8.88 -14.13 -0.15
N PRO A 125 -8.36 -12.99 -0.65
CA PRO A 125 -7.71 -11.97 0.16
C PRO A 125 -8.55 -11.42 1.33
N SER A 126 -9.87 -11.52 1.22
CA SER A 126 -10.81 -11.00 2.23
C SER A 126 -11.62 -12.09 2.93
N ALA A 127 -11.54 -13.37 2.50
CA ALA A 127 -12.37 -14.43 3.08
C ALA A 127 -11.99 -14.76 4.53
N LEU A 128 -10.71 -14.65 4.87
CA LEU A 128 -10.26 -14.81 6.26
C LEU A 128 -10.49 -13.57 7.10
N GLY A 129 -10.85 -12.44 6.49
CA GLY A 129 -11.09 -11.18 7.17
C GLY A 129 -10.83 -9.99 6.24
N PRO A 130 -11.63 -8.91 6.32
CA PRO A 130 -11.53 -7.76 5.42
C PRO A 130 -10.25 -6.94 5.61
N HIS A 131 -9.44 -7.23 6.63
CA HIS A 131 -8.20 -6.51 6.94
C HIS A 131 -6.97 -7.13 6.26
N PHE A 132 -7.07 -8.38 5.78
CA PHE A 132 -5.90 -9.12 5.33
C PHE A 132 -5.48 -8.85 3.88
N TRP A 133 -6.35 -8.29 3.04
CA TRP A 133 -6.07 -8.02 1.62
C TRP A 133 -4.76 -7.25 1.42
N PHE A 134 -4.45 -6.32 2.34
CA PHE A 134 -3.25 -5.51 2.30
C PHE A 134 -1.97 -6.36 2.31
N ILE A 135 -1.96 -7.45 3.08
CA ILE A 135 -0.83 -8.37 3.17
C ILE A 135 -0.62 -9.11 1.85
N TYR A 136 -1.70 -9.56 1.20
CA TYR A 136 -1.62 -10.20 -0.12
C TYR A 136 -1.02 -9.25 -1.16
N SER A 137 -1.46 -7.98 -1.18
CA SER A 137 -0.90 -6.95 -2.07
C SER A 137 0.60 -6.77 -1.82
N ILE A 138 1.02 -6.60 -0.56
CA ILE A 138 2.44 -6.43 -0.21
C ILE A 138 3.28 -7.64 -0.59
N ILE A 139 2.80 -8.88 -0.38
CA ILE A 139 3.51 -10.10 -0.79
C ILE A 139 3.73 -10.08 -2.31
N GLY A 140 2.68 -9.80 -3.09
CA GLY A 140 2.78 -9.70 -4.55
C GLY A 140 3.81 -8.67 -5.00
N LEU A 141 3.78 -7.48 -4.41
CA LEU A 141 4.76 -6.42 -4.70
C LEU A 141 6.20 -6.85 -4.36
N TYR A 142 6.38 -7.58 -3.27
CA TYR A 142 7.71 -8.04 -2.86
C TYR A 142 8.24 -9.11 -3.83
N LEU A 143 7.38 -9.99 -4.32
CA LEU A 143 7.73 -11.01 -5.31
C LEU A 143 8.22 -10.41 -6.64
N ILE A 144 7.61 -9.33 -7.12
CA ILE A 144 8.05 -8.67 -8.35
C ILE A 144 9.18 -7.66 -8.13
N SER A 145 9.44 -7.29 -6.88
CA SER A 145 10.32 -6.16 -6.58
C SER A 145 11.75 -6.27 -7.13
N PRO A 146 12.41 -7.44 -7.21
CA PRO A 146 13.74 -7.50 -7.83
C PRO A 146 13.75 -7.13 -9.31
N LEU A 147 12.77 -7.64 -10.05
CA LEU A 147 12.60 -7.32 -11.46
C LEU A 147 12.31 -5.82 -11.64
N VAL A 148 11.37 -5.29 -10.85
CA VAL A 148 11.03 -3.86 -10.90
C VAL A 148 12.24 -3.00 -10.55
N SER A 149 13.02 -3.37 -9.54
CA SER A 149 14.22 -2.63 -9.13
C SER A 149 15.24 -2.55 -10.27
N LEU A 150 15.43 -3.65 -11.01
CA LEU A 150 16.31 -3.67 -12.18
C LEU A 150 15.83 -2.72 -13.29
N LEU A 151 14.53 -2.75 -13.61
CA LEU A 151 13.94 -1.85 -14.61
C LEU A 151 14.11 -0.39 -14.22
N LEU A 152 13.98 -0.10 -12.93
CA LEU A 152 14.12 1.25 -12.44
C LEU A 152 15.57 1.73 -12.46
N LYS A 153 16.61 0.88 -12.40
CA LYS A 153 18.02 1.34 -12.34
C LYS A 153 18.44 2.26 -13.50
N SER A 154 17.83 2.12 -14.67
CA SER A 154 18.12 2.95 -15.86
C SER A 154 17.46 4.34 -15.82
N ILE A 155 16.53 4.58 -14.90
CA ILE A 155 15.79 5.83 -14.80
C ILE A 155 16.55 6.81 -13.91
N ASP A 156 17.12 7.83 -14.54
CA ASP A 156 17.78 8.96 -13.87
C ASP A 156 16.81 9.97 -13.24
N SER A 157 17.37 10.97 -12.55
CA SER A 157 16.59 12.01 -11.86
C SER A 157 15.76 12.89 -12.82
N SER A 158 16.22 13.07 -14.06
CA SER A 158 15.54 13.90 -15.05
C SER A 158 14.33 13.20 -15.68
N MET A 159 14.37 11.87 -15.73
CA MET A 159 13.29 11.02 -16.23
C MET A 159 12.30 10.61 -15.14
N ALA A 160 12.71 10.52 -13.88
CA ALA A 160 11.88 10.01 -12.79
C ALA A 160 10.49 10.67 -12.72
N TRP A 161 10.43 12.01 -12.79
CA TRP A 161 9.15 12.73 -12.73
C TRP A 161 8.28 12.49 -13.98
N LYS A 162 8.90 12.33 -15.17
CA LYS A 162 8.19 12.03 -16.43
C LYS A 162 7.57 10.64 -16.37
N VAL A 163 8.29 9.67 -15.79
CA VAL A 163 7.78 8.31 -15.59
C VAL A 163 6.62 8.32 -14.60
N ILE A 164 6.73 9.02 -13.47
CA ILE A 164 5.62 9.15 -12.52
C ILE A 164 4.40 9.78 -13.20
N LEU A 165 4.60 10.88 -13.94
CA LEU A 165 3.51 11.52 -14.67
C LEU A 165 2.87 10.57 -15.69
N GLY A 166 3.67 9.84 -16.47
CA GLY A 166 3.18 8.85 -17.43
C GLY A 166 2.35 7.75 -16.77
N LEU A 167 2.81 7.21 -15.64
CA LEU A 167 2.08 6.20 -14.88
C LEU A 167 0.74 6.74 -14.33
N LEU A 168 0.73 7.99 -13.83
CA LEU A 168 -0.49 8.66 -13.37
C LEU A 168 -1.47 8.92 -14.52
N VAL A 169 -0.98 9.33 -15.69
CA VAL A 169 -1.81 9.54 -16.88
C VAL A 169 -2.41 8.22 -17.37
N ILE A 170 -1.64 7.14 -17.41
CA ILE A 170 -2.14 5.79 -17.74
C ILE A 170 -3.24 5.38 -16.75
N LYS A 171 -3.03 5.61 -15.45
CA LYS A 171 -4.04 5.26 -14.44
C LYS A 171 -5.29 6.11 -14.56
N ALA A 172 -5.15 7.41 -14.77
CA ALA A 172 -6.26 8.33 -14.96
C ALA A 172 -7.06 7.99 -16.23
N TYR A 173 -6.39 7.64 -17.32
CA TYR A 173 -7.03 7.20 -18.57
C TYR A 173 -7.90 5.97 -18.33
N ASN A 174 -7.36 4.95 -17.65
CA ASN A 174 -8.09 3.71 -17.35
C ASN A 174 -9.21 3.91 -16.32
N LEU A 175 -9.01 4.77 -15.31
CA LEU A 175 -9.99 5.00 -14.24
C LEU A 175 -11.20 5.81 -14.72
N TYR A 176 -10.95 6.90 -15.45
CA TYR A 176 -12.02 7.78 -15.93
C TYR A 176 -12.57 7.36 -17.28
N SER A 177 -12.06 6.24 -17.82
CA SER A 177 -12.40 5.74 -19.16
C SER A 177 -12.51 6.89 -20.14
N ILE A 178 -11.47 7.74 -20.23
CA ILE A 178 -11.52 8.97 -21.03
C ILE A 178 -11.88 8.54 -22.45
N SER A 179 -13.16 8.69 -22.76
CA SER A 179 -13.93 7.86 -23.69
C SER A 179 -13.73 8.28 -25.14
N GLY A 180 -12.65 9.03 -25.42
CA GLY A 180 -12.33 9.55 -26.73
C GLY A 180 -11.66 8.54 -27.66
N VAL A 181 -11.04 7.48 -27.13
CA VAL A 181 -10.26 6.52 -27.93
C VAL A 181 -10.63 5.08 -27.60
N THR A 182 -11.83 4.68 -28.00
CA THR A 182 -12.43 3.35 -27.73
C THR A 182 -11.72 2.17 -28.42
N GLY A 183 -10.68 2.42 -29.23
CA GLY A 183 -9.95 1.40 -29.98
C GLY A 183 -8.56 1.03 -29.41
N ILE A 184 -8.03 1.75 -28.43
CA ILE A 184 -6.70 1.48 -27.87
C ILE A 184 -6.84 0.84 -26.49
N ALA A 185 -6.46 -0.44 -26.42
CA ALA A 185 -6.37 -1.18 -25.15
C ALA A 185 -5.05 -0.81 -24.44
N ILE A 186 -5.11 0.18 -23.55
CA ILE A 186 -3.98 0.52 -22.67
C ILE A 186 -4.02 -0.43 -21.46
N PRO A 187 -2.94 -1.18 -21.16
CA PRO A 187 -2.90 -2.02 -19.97
C PRO A 187 -3.06 -1.18 -18.70
N ASP A 188 -3.93 -1.62 -17.79
CA ASP A 188 -4.07 -0.99 -16.47
C ASP A 188 -2.89 -1.34 -15.56
N ILE A 189 -2.62 -0.44 -14.62
CA ILE A 189 -1.63 -0.62 -13.57
C ILE A 189 -2.38 -0.68 -12.25
N ASP A 190 -2.16 -1.75 -11.48
CA ASP A 190 -2.72 -1.86 -10.14
C ASP A 190 -2.37 -0.62 -9.31
N VAL A 191 -3.35 -0.10 -8.56
CA VAL A 191 -3.19 1.16 -7.85
C VAL A 191 -2.13 1.08 -6.74
N TRP A 192 -1.98 -0.08 -6.11
CA TRP A 192 -0.98 -0.29 -5.06
C TRP A 192 0.41 -0.45 -5.64
N LEU A 193 0.53 -1.13 -6.79
CA LEU A 193 1.74 -1.14 -7.60
C LEU A 193 2.14 0.28 -8.01
N LEU A 194 1.19 1.10 -8.46
CA LEU A 194 1.45 2.49 -8.83
C LEU A 194 2.05 3.28 -7.66
N TYR A 195 1.43 3.25 -6.47
CA TYR A 195 1.98 3.92 -5.29
C TYR A 195 3.36 3.38 -4.91
N PHE A 196 3.55 2.07 -4.96
CA PHE A 196 4.85 1.44 -4.71
C PHE A 196 5.94 1.93 -5.69
N LEU A 197 5.63 2.02 -6.98
CA LEU A 197 6.54 2.54 -8.01
C LEU A 197 6.85 4.02 -7.81
N ILE A 198 5.83 4.84 -7.51
CA ILE A 198 6.00 6.28 -7.20
C ILE A 198 6.98 6.43 -6.04
N GLY A 199 6.81 5.68 -4.95
CA GLY A 199 7.72 5.69 -3.82
C GLY A 199 9.17 5.37 -4.18
N GLY A 200 9.39 4.36 -5.03
CA GLY A 200 10.72 4.01 -5.53
C GLY A 200 11.36 5.10 -6.39
N LEU A 201 10.57 5.80 -7.19
CA LEU A 201 11.01 6.86 -8.11
C LEU A 201 11.21 8.21 -7.41
N LEU A 202 10.42 8.53 -6.37
CA LEU A 202 10.47 9.80 -5.65
C LEU A 202 11.86 10.13 -5.11
N VAL A 203 12.61 9.12 -4.64
CA VAL A 203 14.00 9.27 -4.13
C VAL A 203 14.95 9.85 -5.18
N ARG A 204 14.64 9.64 -6.46
CA ARG A 204 15.50 10.06 -7.57
C ARG A 204 15.17 11.46 -8.05
N ILE A 205 14.02 12.00 -7.67
CA ILE A 205 13.68 13.38 -7.98
C ILE A 205 14.56 14.27 -7.13
N LYS A 206 15.42 15.05 -7.80
CA LYS A 206 16.05 16.19 -7.14
C LYS A 206 14.95 17.23 -6.93
N PRO A 207 14.61 17.59 -5.67
CA PRO A 207 13.61 18.63 -5.46
C PRO A 207 14.07 19.91 -6.18
N PRO A 208 13.17 20.62 -6.88
CA PRO A 208 13.49 21.93 -7.44
C PRO A 208 14.04 22.83 -6.33
N SER A 209 15.05 23.63 -6.65
CA SER A 209 15.80 24.47 -5.70
C SER A 209 14.91 25.36 -4.81
N ILE A 210 13.71 25.71 -5.29
CA ILE A 210 12.66 26.46 -4.58
C ILE A 210 12.08 25.70 -3.37
N LEU A 211 11.86 24.38 -3.48
CA LEU A 211 11.34 23.58 -2.36
C LEU A 211 12.41 23.34 -1.28
N LEU A 212 13.68 23.24 -1.70
CA LEU A 212 14.82 23.21 -0.78
C LEU A 212 14.96 24.52 -0.01
N SER A 213 14.79 25.66 -0.68
CA SER A 213 14.88 26.97 -0.01
C SER A 213 13.69 27.23 0.93
N LEU A 214 12.48 26.76 0.60
CA LEU A 214 11.32 26.81 1.50
C LEU A 214 11.49 25.88 2.73
N ALA A 215 12.08 24.69 2.57
CA ALA A 215 12.39 23.78 3.68
C ALA A 215 13.51 24.31 4.59
N ILE A 216 14.49 25.04 4.04
CA ILE A 216 15.52 25.73 4.82
C ILE A 216 14.91 26.91 5.59
N LEU A 217 13.95 27.63 5.00
CA LEU A 217 13.23 28.72 5.66
C LEU A 217 12.34 28.20 6.81
N SER A 218 11.66 27.06 6.65
CA SER A 218 10.84 26.47 7.71
C SER A 218 11.65 25.88 8.87
N THR A 219 12.91 25.51 8.64
CA THR A 219 13.82 25.04 9.69
C THR A 219 14.65 26.14 10.35
N SER A 220 14.65 27.35 9.77
CA SER A 220 15.34 28.54 10.31
C SER A 220 14.44 29.41 11.20
N ILE A 221 13.18 29.06 11.37
CA ILE A 221 12.30 29.67 12.39
C ILE A 221 12.47 28.86 13.68
N LYS A 222 13.52 29.20 14.43
CA LYS A 222 13.66 28.91 15.86
C LYS A 222 13.87 30.22 16.59
#